data_AF-A0AAX0VBL2-F1
#
_entry.id   AF-A0AAX0VBL2-F1
#
_cell.length_a   1.000
_cell.length_b   1.000
_cell.length_c   1.000
_cell.angle_alpha   90.00
_cell.angle_beta   90.00
_cell.angle_gamma   90.00
#
_symmetry.space_group_name_H-M   'P 1'
#
loop_
_entity.id
_entity.type
_entity.pdbx_description
1 polymer ?
#
loop_
_entity_poly.entity_id
_entity_poly.type
_entity_poly.pdbx_seq_one_letter_code
_entity_poly.pdbx_strand_id
1 'polypeptide(L)'
;MEFYHSTTEEARDAILKNNKIQITHYNMVNYIDAVLPELKAGGKIKLPSSIRGMRSVPYLGEGIYCFDDLEGADEYTPEHDAVVKIECTNKEILNLDATDFLEKLFYFLKFEFDEFLESKWFSDETKAEYKVLKNQAINYVLDLDDGDAEEIPEMNAVFLFLIFDLQQKRCPDIVVKKFEEFEYPYFAIKNEKKIEKVS
;
A
#
# COMPACT_ATOMS: atom_id res chain seq x y z
N MET A 1 13.06 -14.31 -8.35
CA MET A 1 12.77 -14.35 -6.90
C MET A 1 11.33 -14.79 -6.74
N GLU A 2 11.13 -15.65 -5.77
CA GLU A 2 9.91 -16.41 -5.56
C GLU A 2 9.09 -15.71 -4.48
N PHE A 3 7.77 -15.78 -4.61
CA PHE A 3 6.82 -15.35 -3.60
C PHE A 3 5.72 -16.38 -3.44
N TYR A 4 4.97 -16.27 -2.35
CA TYR A 4 3.94 -17.20 -1.93
C TYR A 4 2.68 -16.39 -1.61
N HIS A 5 1.61 -16.66 -2.35
CA HIS A 5 0.31 -16.01 -2.21
C HIS A 5 -0.66 -16.95 -1.52
N SER A 6 -1.05 -16.60 -0.30
CA SER A 6 -2.09 -17.28 0.46
C SER A 6 -3.46 -17.01 -0.15
N THR A 7 -4.26 -18.06 -0.34
CA THR A 7 -5.56 -18.01 -0.98
C THR A 7 -6.43 -19.19 -0.53
N THR A 8 -7.63 -19.34 -1.10
CA THR A 8 -8.48 -20.51 -0.85
C THR A 8 -8.18 -21.63 -1.85
N GLU A 9 -8.49 -22.90 -1.54
CA GLU A 9 -8.34 -24.01 -2.49
C GLU A 9 -9.03 -23.75 -3.84
N GLU A 10 -10.25 -23.22 -3.82
CA GLU A 10 -11.00 -22.89 -5.04
C GLU A 10 -10.28 -21.83 -5.88
N ALA A 11 -9.76 -20.79 -5.22
CA ALA A 11 -9.03 -19.73 -5.88
C ALA A 11 -7.67 -20.23 -6.40
N ARG A 12 -6.95 -21.06 -5.65
CA ARG A 12 -5.71 -21.72 -6.11
C ARG A 12 -5.96 -22.48 -7.41
N ASP A 13 -6.97 -23.33 -7.44
CA ASP A 13 -7.25 -24.14 -8.63
C ASP A 13 -7.62 -23.27 -9.84
N ALA A 14 -8.37 -22.19 -9.62
CA ALA A 14 -8.68 -21.21 -10.66
C ALA A 14 -7.42 -20.46 -11.14
N ILE A 15 -6.54 -20.06 -10.23
CA ILE A 15 -5.28 -19.37 -10.52
C ILE A 15 -4.37 -20.29 -11.35
N LEU A 16 -4.18 -21.53 -10.93
CA LEU A 16 -3.31 -22.51 -11.61
C LEU A 16 -3.86 -22.86 -12.99
N LYS A 17 -5.18 -23.05 -13.12
CA LYS A 17 -5.83 -23.32 -14.40
C LYS A 17 -5.66 -22.17 -15.40
N ASN A 18 -5.72 -20.93 -14.92
CA ASN A 18 -5.60 -19.73 -15.76
C ASN A 18 -4.17 -19.18 -15.85
N ASN A 19 -3.24 -19.75 -15.08
CA ASN A 19 -1.88 -19.25 -14.85
C ASN A 19 -1.85 -17.74 -14.58
N LYS A 20 -2.81 -17.25 -13.79
CA LYS A 20 -2.98 -15.81 -13.53
C LYS A 20 -3.63 -15.56 -12.17
N ILE A 21 -3.07 -14.60 -11.44
CA ILE A 21 -3.69 -13.96 -10.27
C ILE A 21 -4.18 -12.58 -10.71
N GLN A 22 -5.38 -12.18 -10.30
CA GLN A 22 -5.92 -10.85 -10.62
C GLN A 22 -5.51 -9.86 -9.52
N ILE A 23 -4.96 -8.70 -9.91
CA ILE A 23 -4.80 -7.58 -8.99
C ILE A 23 -6.16 -7.16 -8.44
N THR A 24 -6.22 -6.98 -7.11
CA THR A 24 -7.36 -6.31 -6.49
C THR A 24 -7.24 -4.81 -6.73
N HIS A 25 -8.21 -4.26 -7.46
CA HIS A 25 -8.34 -2.82 -7.63
C HIS A 25 -9.09 -2.19 -6.46
N TYR A 26 -8.65 -1.01 -6.06
CA TYR A 26 -9.14 -0.27 -4.92
C TYR A 26 -9.16 1.23 -5.22
N ASN A 27 -10.34 1.84 -5.09
CA ASN A 27 -10.48 3.26 -5.34
C ASN A 27 -10.00 4.08 -4.14
N MET A 28 -8.72 4.42 -4.12
CA MET A 28 -8.10 5.25 -3.07
C MET A 28 -8.72 6.65 -2.97
N VAL A 29 -9.22 7.23 -4.06
CA VAL A 29 -9.87 8.55 -4.02
C VAL A 29 -11.14 8.48 -3.19
N ASN A 30 -12.01 7.50 -3.43
CA ASN A 30 -13.22 7.30 -2.63
C ASN A 30 -12.91 7.05 -1.15
N TYR A 31 -11.81 6.33 -0.87
CA TYR A 31 -11.36 6.12 0.51
C TYR A 31 -10.96 7.44 1.17
N ILE A 32 -10.13 8.23 0.50
CA ILE A 32 -9.67 9.54 0.97
C ILE A 32 -10.88 10.46 1.23
N ASP A 33 -11.83 10.54 0.29
CA ASP A 33 -13.04 11.35 0.42
C ASP A 33 -13.86 10.98 1.67
N ALA A 34 -13.91 9.69 2.01
CA ALA A 34 -14.65 9.22 3.18
C ALA A 34 -13.95 9.54 4.51
N VAL A 35 -12.61 9.51 4.56
CA VAL A 35 -11.83 9.73 5.80
C VAL A 35 -11.50 11.21 6.02
N LEU A 36 -11.49 12.03 4.97
CA LEU A 36 -11.17 13.46 5.02
C LEU A 36 -11.95 14.26 6.08
N PRO A 37 -13.28 14.07 6.26
CA PRO A 37 -14.02 14.76 7.30
C PRO A 37 -13.47 14.51 8.72
N GLU A 38 -13.06 13.27 9.00
CA GLU A 38 -12.49 12.89 10.30
C GLU A 38 -11.08 13.49 10.46
N LEU A 39 -10.26 13.45 9.41
CA LEU A 39 -8.92 14.06 9.42
C LEU A 39 -8.98 15.59 9.62
N LYS A 40 -10.01 16.25 9.07
CA LYS A 40 -10.27 17.70 9.24
C LYS A 40 -10.72 18.05 10.65
N ALA A 41 -11.42 17.15 11.34
CA ALA A 41 -11.93 17.38 12.70
C ALA A 41 -10.81 17.46 13.77
N GLY A 42 -9.61 16.99 13.44
CA GLY A 42 -8.43 17.01 14.31
C GLY A 42 -8.44 15.86 15.33
N GLY A 43 -7.26 15.36 15.67
CA GLY A 43 -7.08 14.23 16.58
C GLY A 43 -5.88 13.36 16.19
N LYS A 44 -5.61 12.30 16.97
CA LYS A 44 -4.69 11.23 16.54
C LYS A 44 -5.18 10.65 15.23
N ILE A 45 -4.26 10.37 14.31
CA ILE A 45 -4.57 9.75 13.02
C ILE A 45 -5.27 8.41 13.29
N LYS A 46 -6.48 8.26 12.80
CA LYS A 46 -7.20 6.99 12.76
C LYS A 46 -7.74 6.81 11.36
N LEU A 47 -7.02 6.01 10.57
CA LEU A 47 -7.48 5.61 9.25
C LEU A 47 -8.27 4.30 9.43
N PRO A 48 -9.57 4.26 9.12
CA PRO A 48 -10.33 3.05 9.25
C PRO A 48 -9.88 2.01 8.22
N SER A 49 -9.75 0.76 8.64
CA SER A 49 -9.38 -0.36 7.77
C SER A 49 -10.46 -0.72 6.75
N SER A 50 -11.69 -0.25 6.94
CA SER A 50 -12.77 -0.36 5.96
C SER A 50 -13.75 0.80 6.08
N ILE A 51 -14.39 1.17 4.97
CA ILE A 51 -15.47 2.15 4.94
C ILE A 51 -16.71 1.53 4.31
N ARG A 52 -17.88 2.06 4.67
CA ARG A 52 -19.15 1.52 4.18
C ARG A 52 -19.19 1.51 2.65
N GLY A 53 -19.45 0.34 2.08
CA GLY A 53 -19.54 0.17 0.63
C GLY A 53 -18.20 -0.07 -0.06
N MET A 54 -17.09 -0.18 0.68
CA MET A 54 -15.80 -0.60 0.16
C MET A 54 -15.26 -1.79 0.95
N ARG A 55 -14.43 -2.59 0.29
CA ARG A 55 -13.66 -3.66 0.95
C ARG A 55 -12.61 -3.04 1.89
N SER A 56 -11.93 -3.89 2.66
CA SER A 56 -10.80 -3.47 3.46
C SER A 56 -9.76 -2.75 2.61
N VAL A 57 -9.13 -1.73 3.19
CA VAL A 57 -8.07 -0.96 2.53
C VAL A 57 -6.86 -1.88 2.37
N PRO A 58 -6.33 -2.04 1.15
CA PRO A 58 -5.11 -2.80 0.94
C PRO A 58 -3.93 -2.00 1.51
N TYR A 59 -3.26 -2.50 2.56
CA TYR A 59 -2.24 -1.77 3.31
C TYR A 59 -1.11 -1.21 2.44
N LEU A 60 -0.73 -1.95 1.40
CA LEU A 60 0.27 -1.54 0.41
C LEU A 60 -0.33 -1.08 -0.91
N GLY A 61 -1.59 -0.61 -0.94
CA GLY A 61 -2.32 -0.22 -2.16
C GLY A 61 -2.61 -1.38 -3.13
N GLU A 62 -3.12 -1.10 -4.33
CA GLU A 62 -3.47 -2.17 -5.29
C GLU A 62 -2.30 -3.12 -5.61
N GLY A 63 -2.52 -4.43 -5.60
CA GLY A 63 -1.49 -5.40 -5.97
C GLY A 63 -1.88 -6.85 -5.70
N ILE A 64 -0.97 -7.77 -6.03
CA ILE A 64 -1.02 -9.17 -5.61
C ILE A 64 -0.18 -9.30 -4.35
N TYR A 65 -0.84 -9.62 -3.25
CA TYR A 65 -0.24 -9.70 -1.93
C TYR A 65 0.38 -11.06 -1.68
N CYS A 66 1.59 -11.07 -1.12
CA CYS A 66 2.35 -12.30 -0.96
C CYS A 66 3.46 -12.13 0.09
N PHE A 67 4.09 -13.26 0.41
CA PHE A 67 5.26 -13.39 1.25
C PHE A 67 6.43 -13.89 0.41
N ASP A 68 7.66 -13.60 0.78
CA ASP A 68 8.85 -14.23 0.17
C ASP A 68 9.19 -15.59 0.81
N ASP A 69 8.47 -15.96 1.86
CA ASP A 69 8.57 -17.22 2.57
C ASP A 69 7.24 -18.00 2.53
N LEU A 70 7.33 -19.34 2.43
CA LEU A 70 6.17 -20.23 2.34
C LEU A 70 5.45 -20.34 3.69
N GLU A 71 6.19 -20.41 4.80
CA GLU A 71 5.64 -20.48 6.16
C GLU A 71 4.83 -19.22 6.45
N GLY A 72 5.38 -18.04 6.12
CA GLY A 72 4.65 -16.78 6.25
C GLY A 72 3.35 -16.71 5.43
N ALA A 73 3.32 -17.36 4.26
CA ALA A 73 2.08 -17.45 3.48
C ALA A 73 1.08 -18.46 4.07
N ASP A 74 1.55 -19.61 4.56
CA ASP A 74 0.69 -20.65 5.13
C ASP A 74 0.04 -20.18 6.45
N GLU A 75 0.73 -19.35 7.23
CA GLU A 75 0.27 -18.87 8.53
C GLU A 75 -0.53 -17.54 8.47
N TYR A 76 -0.68 -16.92 7.29
CA TYR A 76 -1.23 -15.56 7.17
C TYR A 76 -2.64 -15.39 7.75
N THR A 77 -3.56 -16.30 7.41
CA THR A 77 -4.93 -16.30 7.94
C THR A 77 -5.55 -17.69 7.84
N PRO A 78 -6.31 -18.14 8.85
CA PRO A 78 -7.00 -19.43 8.80
C PRO A 78 -8.08 -19.52 7.71
N GLU A 79 -8.48 -18.39 7.11
CA GLU A 79 -9.42 -18.36 5.98
C GLU A 79 -8.76 -18.74 4.65
N HIS A 80 -7.43 -18.69 4.57
CA HIS A 80 -6.66 -19.09 3.39
C HIS A 80 -6.02 -20.45 3.68
N ASP A 81 -6.53 -21.49 3.03
CA ASP A 81 -6.13 -22.89 3.23
C ASP A 81 -5.24 -23.43 2.09
N ALA A 82 -4.77 -22.55 1.21
CA ALA A 82 -3.91 -22.89 0.09
C ALA A 82 -2.88 -21.80 -0.20
N VAL A 83 -1.74 -22.19 -0.75
CA VAL A 83 -0.67 -21.28 -1.19
C VAL A 83 -0.35 -21.52 -2.65
N VAL A 84 -0.13 -20.42 -3.38
CA VAL A 84 0.36 -20.41 -4.76
C VAL A 84 1.75 -19.78 -4.82
N LYS A 85 2.69 -20.42 -5.53
CA LYS A 85 4.02 -19.86 -5.78
C LYS A 85 3.98 -18.93 -7.00
N ILE A 86 4.60 -17.77 -6.87
CA ILE A 86 4.74 -16.75 -7.91
C ILE A 86 6.22 -16.54 -8.20
N GLU A 87 6.64 -16.69 -9.45
CA GLU A 87 8.02 -16.43 -9.87
C GLU A 87 8.10 -15.10 -10.62
N CYS A 88 8.90 -14.15 -10.09
CA CYS A 88 9.10 -12.83 -10.67
C CYS A 88 10.56 -12.56 -11.06
N THR A 89 10.78 -11.85 -12.18
CA THR A 89 12.12 -11.47 -12.70
C THR A 89 12.28 -9.96 -12.93
N ASN A 90 13.55 -9.51 -13.00
CA ASN A 90 13.98 -8.15 -13.38
C ASN A 90 13.08 -7.05 -12.78
N LYS A 91 13.04 -6.97 -11.45
CA LYS A 91 12.04 -6.20 -10.70
C LYS A 91 12.67 -5.10 -9.85
N GLU A 92 12.00 -3.96 -9.81
CA GLU A 92 12.29 -2.88 -8.86
C GLU A 92 11.49 -3.11 -7.58
N ILE A 93 12.17 -3.16 -6.44
CA ILE A 93 11.55 -3.33 -5.12
C ILE A 93 11.67 -2.02 -4.36
N LEU A 94 10.54 -1.53 -3.84
CA LEU A 94 10.47 -0.42 -2.91
C LEU A 94 10.26 -0.97 -1.50
N ASN A 95 11.21 -0.71 -0.60
CA ASN A 95 11.06 -1.03 0.82
C ASN A 95 10.56 0.20 1.57
N LEU A 96 9.37 0.11 2.16
CA LEU A 96 8.78 1.22 2.92
C LEU A 96 9.41 1.40 4.31
N ASP A 97 10.09 0.39 4.84
CA ASP A 97 10.80 0.48 6.12
C ASP A 97 12.22 1.05 5.96
N ALA A 98 12.65 1.32 4.72
CA ALA A 98 13.97 1.87 4.47
C ALA A 98 14.03 3.36 4.89
N THR A 99 15.02 3.71 5.71
CA THR A 99 15.21 5.09 6.17
C THR A 99 15.31 6.08 5.02
N ASP A 100 16.00 5.71 3.93
CA ASP A 100 16.14 6.59 2.76
C ASP A 100 14.82 6.83 2.04
N PHE A 101 13.88 5.88 2.08
CA PHE A 101 12.52 6.08 1.58
C PHE A 101 11.75 7.06 2.45
N LEU A 102 11.77 6.89 3.77
CA LEU A 102 11.07 7.76 4.72
C LEU A 102 11.61 9.21 4.65
N GLU A 103 12.92 9.39 4.55
CA GLU A 103 13.54 10.71 4.37
C GLU A 103 13.10 11.38 3.06
N LYS A 104 13.11 10.63 1.94
CA LYS A 104 12.66 11.15 0.64
C LYS A 104 11.17 11.48 0.65
N LEU A 105 10.35 10.65 1.29
CA LEU A 105 8.92 10.88 1.47
C LEU A 105 8.71 12.17 2.28
N PHE A 106 9.38 12.32 3.42
CA PHE A 106 9.28 13.52 4.25
C PHE A 106 9.70 14.77 3.47
N TYR A 107 10.85 14.73 2.79
CA TYR A 107 11.35 15.85 2.00
C TYR A 107 10.34 16.26 0.91
N PHE A 108 9.85 15.28 0.16
CA PHE A 108 8.83 15.50 -0.86
C PHE A 108 7.57 16.15 -0.27
N LEU A 109 7.00 15.57 0.79
CA LEU A 109 5.79 16.09 1.44
C LEU A 109 5.99 17.51 1.99
N LYS A 110 7.17 17.78 2.56
CA LYS A 110 7.46 19.04 3.26
C LYS A 110 7.77 20.18 2.30
N PHE A 111 8.53 19.92 1.24
CA PHE A 111 9.13 20.96 0.40
C PHE A 111 8.58 20.99 -1.03
N GLU A 112 8.20 19.86 -1.60
CA GLU A 112 7.83 19.75 -3.02
C GLU A 112 6.32 19.62 -3.26
N PHE A 113 5.59 19.03 -2.30
CA PHE A 113 4.18 18.66 -2.51
C PHE A 113 3.26 19.85 -2.76
N ASP A 114 3.50 20.99 -2.08
CA ASP A 114 2.67 22.18 -2.29
C ASP A 114 2.87 22.76 -3.70
N GLU A 115 4.12 22.82 -4.19
CA GLU A 115 4.41 23.24 -5.57
C GLU A 115 3.76 22.27 -6.57
N PHE A 116 3.86 20.97 -6.32
CA PHE A 116 3.17 19.95 -7.10
C PHE A 116 1.66 20.21 -7.16
N LEU A 117 0.99 20.47 -6.04
CA LEU A 117 -0.45 20.77 -6.02
C LEU A 117 -0.78 22.03 -6.80
N GLU A 118 0.02 23.08 -6.68
CA GLU A 118 -0.21 24.32 -7.43
C GLU A 118 -0.03 24.14 -8.94
N SER A 119 0.80 23.18 -9.37
CA SER A 119 0.94 22.83 -10.79
C SER A 119 -0.27 22.09 -11.38
N LYS A 120 -1.18 21.58 -10.54
CA LYS A 120 -2.35 20.80 -10.97
C LYS A 120 -3.59 21.66 -11.11
N TRP A 121 -4.44 21.27 -12.06
CA TRP A 121 -5.75 21.89 -12.32
C TRP A 121 -6.81 21.36 -11.34
N PHE A 122 -6.52 21.45 -10.04
CA PHE A 122 -7.45 21.13 -8.96
C PHE A 122 -8.16 22.40 -8.47
N SER A 123 -9.38 22.24 -7.95
CA SER A 123 -10.05 23.33 -7.23
C SER A 123 -9.27 23.66 -5.95
N ASP A 124 -9.45 24.88 -5.43
CA ASP A 124 -8.83 25.28 -4.16
C ASP A 124 -9.29 24.39 -2.99
N GLU A 125 -10.53 23.91 -3.04
CA GLU A 125 -11.08 22.95 -2.07
C GLU A 125 -10.34 21.61 -2.12
N THR A 126 -10.17 21.02 -3.30
CA THR A 126 -9.41 19.77 -3.46
C THR A 126 -7.94 19.93 -3.06
N LYS A 127 -7.32 21.08 -3.37
CA LYS A 127 -5.96 21.39 -2.91
C LYS A 127 -5.88 21.46 -1.38
N ALA A 128 -6.86 22.08 -0.72
CA ALA A 128 -6.92 22.15 0.73
C ALA A 128 -7.06 20.75 1.36
N GLU A 129 -7.84 19.87 0.74
CA GLU A 129 -8.02 18.48 1.18
C GLU A 129 -6.74 17.67 1.10
N TYR A 130 -6.01 17.75 -0.02
CA TYR A 130 -4.71 17.10 -0.13
C TYR A 130 -3.68 17.70 0.83
N LYS A 131 -3.76 19.00 1.17
CA LYS A 131 -2.91 19.62 2.20
C LYS A 131 -3.22 19.06 3.59
N VAL A 132 -4.47 18.72 3.90
CA VAL A 132 -4.81 18.01 5.15
C VAL A 132 -4.16 16.63 5.16
N LEU A 133 -4.34 15.84 4.09
CA LEU A 133 -3.76 14.51 3.97
C LEU A 133 -2.22 14.53 4.07
N LYS A 134 -1.58 15.48 3.39
CA LYS A 134 -0.14 15.76 3.48
C LYS A 134 0.32 15.99 4.91
N ASN A 135 -0.37 16.86 5.65
CA ASN A 135 0.02 17.18 7.03
C ASN A 135 -0.10 15.96 7.94
N GLN A 136 -1.12 15.11 7.76
CA GLN A 136 -1.24 13.85 8.49
C GLN A 136 -0.12 12.88 8.14
N ALA A 137 0.20 12.74 6.86
CA ALA A 137 1.33 11.93 6.41
C ALA A 137 2.68 12.40 7.00
N ILE A 138 2.92 13.72 7.04
CA ILE A 138 4.12 14.30 7.66
C ILE A 138 4.19 13.98 9.15
N ASN A 139 3.10 14.20 9.89
CA ASN A 139 3.07 13.93 11.33
C ASN A 139 3.34 12.45 11.61
N TYR A 140 2.74 11.55 10.83
CA TYR A 140 2.98 10.12 10.98
C TYR A 140 4.45 9.73 10.75
N VAL A 141 5.12 10.31 9.74
CA VAL A 141 6.55 10.06 9.51
C VAL A 141 7.42 10.57 10.67
N LEU A 142 7.07 11.72 11.26
CA LEU A 142 7.78 12.25 12.43
C LEU A 142 7.57 11.39 13.68
N ASP A 143 6.33 10.96 13.94
CA ASP A 143 6.01 10.10 15.07
C ASP A 143 6.73 8.73 14.97
N LEU A 144 6.94 8.21 13.75
CA LEU A 144 7.73 7.00 13.51
C LEU A 144 9.21 7.17 13.87
N ASP A 145 9.81 8.33 13.54
CA ASP A 145 11.22 8.64 13.85
C ASP A 145 11.45 8.82 15.36
N ASP A 146 10.47 9.43 16.04
CA ASP A 146 10.47 9.61 17.50
C ASP A 146 10.19 8.30 18.28
N GLY A 147 9.73 7.24 17.58
CA GLY A 147 9.38 5.95 18.19
C GLY A 147 8.06 5.95 18.96
N ASP A 148 7.23 6.96 18.76
CA ASP A 148 5.96 7.20 19.48
C ASP A 148 4.73 6.82 18.63
N ALA A 149 4.91 6.47 17.35
CA ALA A 149 3.84 6.09 16.45
C ALA A 149 3.28 4.70 16.77
N GLU A 150 1.95 4.62 16.84
CA GLU A 150 1.22 3.36 16.65
C GLU A 150 1.26 3.00 15.16
N GLU A 151 1.42 1.72 14.81
CA GLU A 151 1.39 1.31 13.39
C GLU A 151 0.00 1.59 12.79
N ILE A 152 -0.04 2.29 11.65
CA ILE A 152 -1.27 2.58 10.89
C ILE A 152 -1.05 2.03 9.48
N PRO A 153 -1.36 0.75 9.22
CA PRO A 153 -1.06 0.10 7.95
C PRO A 153 -1.63 0.84 6.74
N GLU A 154 -2.81 1.43 6.86
CA GLU A 154 -3.50 2.20 5.81
C GLU A 154 -2.72 3.45 5.38
N MET A 155 -1.88 4.01 6.26
CA MET A 155 -1.05 5.17 5.90
C MET A 155 -0.03 4.83 4.81
N ASN A 156 0.42 3.58 4.74
CA ASN A 156 1.31 3.13 3.66
C ASN A 156 0.62 3.21 2.28
N ALA A 157 -0.66 2.85 2.20
CA ALA A 157 -1.45 3.00 0.99
C ALA A 157 -1.62 4.49 0.61
N VAL A 158 -1.82 5.35 1.61
CA VAL A 158 -1.85 6.81 1.42
C VAL A 158 -0.51 7.33 0.88
N PHE A 159 0.63 6.89 1.40
CA PHE A 159 1.95 7.26 0.89
C PHE A 159 2.11 6.90 -0.59
N LEU A 160 1.77 5.67 -0.94
CA LEU A 160 1.85 5.19 -2.33
C LEU A 160 0.92 6.00 -3.24
N PHE A 161 -0.29 6.31 -2.79
CA PHE A 161 -1.21 7.17 -3.53
C PHE A 161 -0.63 8.58 -3.76
N LEU A 162 -0.12 9.23 -2.72
CA LEU A 162 0.44 10.58 -2.82
C LEU A 162 1.70 10.65 -3.69
N ILE A 163 2.55 9.62 -3.64
CA ILE A 163 3.81 9.58 -4.39
C ILE A 163 3.58 9.18 -5.85
N PHE A 164 2.82 8.11 -6.07
CA PHE A 164 2.74 7.46 -7.38
C PHE A 164 1.45 7.80 -8.09
N ASP A 165 0.30 7.50 -7.49
CA ASP A 165 -0.98 7.57 -8.20
C ASP A 165 -1.39 9.01 -8.50
N LEU A 166 -1.36 9.88 -7.49
CA LEU A 166 -1.74 11.30 -7.61
C LEU A 166 -0.80 12.04 -8.58
N GLN A 167 0.48 11.68 -8.58
CA GLN A 167 1.48 12.28 -9.47
C GLN A 167 1.53 11.62 -10.86
N GLN A 168 0.82 10.51 -11.05
CA GLN A 168 0.89 9.66 -12.23
C GLN A 168 2.32 9.18 -12.53
N LYS A 169 3.10 8.93 -11.46
CA LYS A 169 4.43 8.32 -11.56
C LYS A 169 4.29 6.81 -11.60
N ARG A 170 5.20 6.15 -12.32
CA ARG A 170 5.31 4.68 -12.29
C ARG A 170 5.67 4.23 -10.87
N CYS A 171 4.78 3.44 -10.26
CA CYS A 171 5.09 2.73 -9.03
C CYS A 171 6.12 1.61 -9.31
N PRO A 172 7.08 1.35 -8.40
CA PRO A 172 7.97 0.20 -8.48
C PRO A 172 7.21 -1.11 -8.65
N ASP A 173 7.86 -2.11 -9.24
CA ASP A 173 7.18 -3.36 -9.61
C ASP A 173 6.67 -4.13 -8.39
N ILE A 174 7.34 -3.97 -7.24
CA ILE A 174 7.01 -4.60 -5.97
C ILE A 174 7.21 -3.59 -4.84
N VAL A 175 6.29 -3.59 -3.88
CA VAL A 175 6.42 -2.85 -2.62
C VAL A 175 6.50 -3.85 -1.48
N VAL A 176 7.37 -3.61 -0.50
CA VAL A 176 7.51 -4.43 0.72
C VAL A 176 7.42 -3.57 1.97
N LYS A 177 6.79 -4.14 2.99
CA LYS A 177 6.82 -3.65 4.37
C LYS A 177 6.76 -4.80 5.36
N LYS A 178 7.50 -4.68 6.44
CA LYS A 178 7.36 -5.46 7.66
C LYS A 178 6.37 -4.76 8.59
N PHE A 179 5.25 -5.41 8.87
CA PHE A 179 4.27 -4.94 9.85
C PHE A 179 4.57 -5.58 11.21
N GLU A 180 4.21 -4.89 12.30
CA GLU A 180 4.42 -5.38 13.67
C GLU A 180 3.62 -6.64 13.96
N GLU A 181 2.43 -6.76 13.34
CA GLU A 181 1.51 -7.88 13.53
C GLU A 181 1.92 -9.16 12.78
N PHE A 182 2.85 -9.08 11.83
CA PHE A 182 3.29 -10.24 11.05
C PHE A 182 4.73 -10.63 11.40
N GLU A 183 5.04 -11.93 11.44
CA GLU A 183 6.41 -12.44 11.61
C GLU A 183 7.24 -12.35 10.32
N TYR A 184 6.59 -12.19 9.16
CA TYR A 184 7.26 -12.14 7.86
C TYR A 184 7.02 -10.80 7.15
N PRO A 185 7.96 -10.31 6.33
CA PRO A 185 7.71 -9.14 5.49
C PRO A 185 6.58 -9.40 4.50
N TYR A 186 5.73 -8.40 4.30
CA TYR A 186 4.58 -8.48 3.42
C TYR A 186 4.85 -7.71 2.14
N PHE A 187 4.58 -8.35 1.01
CA PHE A 187 4.88 -7.83 -0.32
C PHE A 187 3.59 -7.60 -1.10
N ALA A 188 3.58 -6.54 -1.91
CA ALA A 188 2.57 -6.31 -2.93
C ALA A 188 3.25 -6.22 -4.31
N ILE A 189 2.97 -7.19 -5.18
CA ILE A 189 3.37 -7.14 -6.58
C ILE A 189 2.43 -6.18 -7.30
N LYS A 190 2.98 -5.06 -7.77
CA LYS A 190 2.26 -3.98 -8.45
C LYS A 190 2.13 -4.20 -9.95
N ASN A 191 3.13 -4.87 -10.54
CA ASN A 191 3.24 -5.02 -11.99
C ASN A 191 3.12 -6.50 -12.41
N GLU A 192 1.92 -6.93 -12.82
CA GLU A 192 1.65 -8.29 -13.31
C GLU A 192 2.60 -8.74 -14.43
N LYS A 193 3.14 -7.82 -15.23
CA LYS A 193 4.08 -8.14 -16.32
C LYS A 193 5.41 -8.71 -15.84
N LYS A 194 5.71 -8.62 -14.55
CA LYS A 194 6.92 -9.20 -13.94
C LYS A 194 6.71 -10.62 -13.45
N ILE A 195 5.47 -11.13 -13.46
CA ILE A 195 5.16 -12.51 -13.11
C ILE A 195 5.41 -13.38 -14.35
N GLU A 196 6.38 -14.28 -14.25
CA GLU A 196 6.71 -15.22 -15.33
C GLU A 196 5.91 -16.51 -15.21
N LYS A 197 5.66 -16.95 -13.97
CA LYS A 197 5.04 -18.23 -13.70
C LYS A 197 4.26 -18.19 -12.39
N VAL A 198 3.15 -18.91 -12.39
CA VAL A 198 2.32 -19.18 -11.22
C VAL A 198 2.18 -20.71 -11.11
N SER A 199 2.51 -21.29 -9.96
CA SER A 199 2.51 -22.76 -9.78
C SER A 199 2.24 -23.22 -8.36
#